data_AF-Q1W287-F1
#
_entry.id   AF-Q1W287-F1
#
_cell.length_a   1.000
_cell.length_b   1.000
_cell.length_c   1.000
_cell.angle_alpha   90.00
_cell.angle_beta   90.00
_cell.angle_gamma   90.00
#
_symmetry.space_group_name_H-M   'P 1'
#
loop_
_entity.id
_entity.type
_entity.pdbx_description
1 polymer ?
#
loop_
_entity_poly.entity_id
_entity_poly.type
_entity_poly.pdbx_seq_one_letter_code
_entity_poly.pdbx_strand_id
1 'polypeptide(L)' 'MSAWRAAGLNYIQYSNIAAKLVRRALKVELRAEAARRDESFVRFTPWKDGKPITEK' A
#
# COMPACT_ATOMS: atom_id res chain seq x y z
N MET A 1 6.09 20.64 -10.43
CA MET A 1 5.95 19.66 -9.34
C MET A 1 5.24 18.44 -9.91
N SER A 2 5.71 17.21 -9.68
CA SER A 2 5.06 16.03 -10.28
C SER A 2 3.63 15.85 -9.75
N ALA A 3 2.70 15.43 -10.60
CA ALA A 3 1.27 15.38 -10.27
C ALA A 3 0.96 14.55 -9.00
N TRP A 4 1.68 13.45 -8.79
CA TRP A 4 1.52 12.59 -7.61
C TRP A 4 2.03 13.24 -6.32
N ARG A 5 3.04 14.12 -6.38
CA ARG A 5 3.48 14.90 -5.21
C ARG A 5 2.45 15.95 -4.82
N ALA A 6 1.81 16.58 -5.80
CA ALA A 6 0.72 17.52 -5.56
C ALA A 6 -0.52 16.85 -4.95
N ALA A 7 -0.75 15.57 -5.27
CA ALA A 7 -1.79 14.74 -4.67
C ALA A 7 -1.46 14.23 -3.25
N GLY A 8 -0.34 14.65 -2.65
CA GLY A 8 0.06 14.25 -1.30
C GLY A 8 0.67 12.83 -1.21
N LEU A 9 0.95 12.19 -2.35
CA LEU A 9 1.59 10.87 -2.35
C LEU A 9 3.09 11.00 -2.08
N ASN A 10 3.58 10.20 -1.13
CA ASN A 10 5.00 9.97 -0.97
C ASN A 10 5.51 8.99 -2.06
N TYR A 11 6.83 8.93 -2.22
CA TYR A 11 7.46 8.10 -3.25
C TYR A 11 7.11 6.60 -3.11
N ILE A 12 7.08 6.09 -1.87
CA ILE A 12 6.77 4.68 -1.58
C ILE A 12 5.34 4.34 -2.00
N GLN A 13 4.38 5.22 -1.68
CA GLN A 13 2.98 5.08 -2.08
C GLN A 13 2.84 5.06 -3.61
N TYR A 14 3.47 6.03 -4.29
CA TYR A 14 3.44 6.09 -5.76
C TYR A 14 4.02 4.81 -6.39
N SER A 15 5.19 4.35 -5.94
CA SER A 15 5.84 3.14 -6.44
C SER A 15 5.00 1.89 -6.21
N ASN A 16 4.39 1.75 -5.03
CA ASN A 16 3.51 0.61 -4.72
C ASN A 16 2.25 0.58 -5.60
N ILE A 17 1.65 1.74 -5.89
CA ILE A 17 0.50 1.84 -6.80
C ILE A 17 0.89 1.39 -8.22
N ALA A 18 2.04 1.87 -8.72
CA ALA A 18 2.54 1.47 -10.03
C ALA A 18 2.83 -0.04 -10.08
N ALA A 19 3.47 -0.60 -9.06
CA ALA A 19 3.75 -2.04 -8.98
C ALA A 19 2.46 -2.88 -8.98
N LYS A 20 1.42 -2.44 -8.26
CA LYS A 20 0.11 -3.09 -8.25
C LYS A 20 -0.56 -3.10 -9.62
N LEU A 21 -0.48 -2.00 -10.37
CA LEU A 21 -0.98 -1.93 -11.74
C LEU A 21 -0.25 -2.91 -12.67
N VAL A 22 1.08 -2.97 -12.58
CA VAL A 22 1.89 -3.90 -13.40
C VAL A 22 1.52 -5.35 -13.10
N ARG A 23 1.32 -5.74 -11.84
CA ARG A 23 0.92 -7.11 -11.48
C ARG A 23 -0.45 -7.49 -12.04
N ARG A 24 -1.39 -6.56 -12.08
CA ARG A 24 -2.71 -6.76 -12.68
C ARG A 24 -2.64 -6.92 -14.20
N ALA A 25 -1.66 -6.31 -14.85
CA ALA A 25 -1.43 -6.43 -16.29
C ALA A 25 -0.74 -7.74 -16.70
N LEU A 26 -0.27 -8.56 -15.75
CA LEU A 26 0.35 -9.86 -16.06
C LEU A 26 -0.66 -10.85 -16.65
N LYS A 27 -0.13 -11.85 -17.36
CA LYS A 27 -0.86 -13.04 -17.82
C LYS A 27 -1.52 -13.76 -16.64
N VAL A 28 -2.67 -14.37 -16.89
CA VAL A 28 -3.51 -14.99 -15.85
C VAL A 28 -2.73 -16.00 -14.99
N GLU A 29 -1.90 -16.81 -15.63
CA GLU A 29 -1.07 -17.83 -14.98
C GLU A 29 -0.12 -17.27 -13.91
N LEU A 30 0.43 -16.07 -14.16
CA LEU A 30 1.38 -15.42 -13.24
C LEU A 30 0.69 -14.45 -12.27
N ARG A 31 -0.55 -14.08 -12.56
CA ARG A 31 -1.30 -13.07 -11.80
C ARG A 31 -1.66 -13.55 -10.41
N ALA A 32 -2.03 -14.82 -10.25
CA ALA A 32 -2.40 -15.40 -8.96
C ALA A 32 -1.25 -15.36 -7.96
N GLU A 33 -0.04 -15.75 -8.38
CA GLU A 33 1.15 -15.68 -7.55
C GLU A 33 1.55 -14.24 -7.22
N ALA A 34 1.47 -13.33 -8.20
CA ALA A 34 1.81 -11.93 -8.03
C ALA A 34 0.83 -11.19 -7.10
N ALA A 35 -0.45 -11.56 -7.09
CA ALA A 35 -1.49 -10.94 -6.27
C ALA A 35 -1.20 -11.06 -4.77
N ARG A 36 -0.53 -12.13 -4.33
CA ARG A 36 -0.13 -12.34 -2.93
C ARG A 36 0.74 -11.21 -2.37
N ARG A 37 1.45 -10.47 -3.22
CA ARG A 37 2.29 -9.33 -2.80
C ARG A 37 1.51 -8.07 -2.49
N ASP A 38 0.23 -8.00 -2.84
CA ASP A 38 -0.62 -6.84 -2.55
C ASP A 38 -1.27 -6.93 -1.15
N GLU A 39 -1.18 -8.07 -0.48
CA GLU A 39 -1.76 -8.32 0.83
C GLU A 39 -0.84 -7.78 1.95
N SER A 40 -1.43 -7.04 2.90
CA SER A 40 -0.76 -6.59 4.11
C SER A 40 -1.62 -6.92 5.32
N PHE A 41 -1.05 -7.68 6.27
CA PHE A 41 -1.72 -8.09 7.50
C PHE A 41 -1.30 -7.24 8.71
N VAL A 42 -0.59 -6.14 8.48
CA VAL A 42 -0.05 -5.29 9.53
C VAL A 42 -1.16 -4.39 10.07
N ARG A 43 -1.49 -4.54 11.36
CA ARG A 43 -2.34 -3.61 12.09
C ARG A 43 -1.49 -2.61 12.85
N PHE A 44 -1.72 -1.33 12.60
CA PHE A 44 -1.09 -0.25 13.35
C PHE A 44 -1.98 0.13 14.54
N THR A 45 -1.39 0.18 15.73
CA THR A 45 -2.05 0.69 16.93
C THR A 45 -1.30 1.95 17.37
N PRO A 46 -1.89 3.16 17.23
CA PRO A 46 -1.27 4.37 17.74
C PRO A 46 -1.27 4.39 19.27
N TRP A 47 -0.20 4.89 19.87
CA TRP A 47 -0.07 5.07 21.32
C TRP A 47 0.07 6.55 21.64
N LYS A 48 -0.58 7.00 22.72
CA LYS A 48 -0.45 8.35 23.24
C LYS A 48 -0.52 8.33 24.76
N ASP A 49 0.34 9.11 25.42
CA ASP A 49 0.37 9.24 26.88
C ASP A 49 0.42 7.89 27.62
N GLY A 50 1.16 6.92 27.05
CA GLY A 50 1.35 5.58 27.62
C GLY A 50 0.17 4.62 27.45
N LYS A 51 -0.90 4.99 26.74
CA LYS A 51 -2.04 4.13 26.46
C LYS A 51 -2.26 3.94 24.95
N PRO A 52 -2.64 2.73 24.50
CA PRO A 52 -3.04 2.54 23.12
C PRO A 52 -4.33 3.30 22.86
N ILE A 53 -4.34 4.11 21.80
CA ILE A 53 -5.57 4.75 21.30
C ILE A 53 -6.35 3.64 20.60
N THR A 54 -7.25 3.01 21.36
CA THR A 54 -8.23 2.08 20.79
C THR A 54 -9.38 2.95 20.30
N GLU A 55 -9.28 3.45 19.07
CA GLU A 55 -10.47 4.03 18.42
C GLU A 55 -11.50 2.92 18.24
N LYS A 56 -12.71 3.20 18.72
CA LYS A 56 -13.89 2.35 18.65
C LYS A 56 -14.64 2.67 17.37
#